data_AF-A0A5Y2SIP4-F1
#
_entry.id   AF-A0A5Y2SIP4-F1
#
_cell.length_a   1.000
_cell.length_b   1.000
_cell.length_c   1.000
_cell.angle_alpha   90.00
_cell.angle_beta   90.00
_cell.angle_gamma   90.00
#
_symmetry.space_group_name_H-M   'P 1'
#
loop_
_entity.id
_entity.type
_entity.pdbx_description
1 polymer ?
#
loop_
_entity_poly.entity_id
_entity_poly.type
_entity_poly.pdbx_seq_one_letter_code
_entity_poly.pdbx_strand_id
1 'polypeptide(L)'
;SLLEFPEYAGNCLGFLSITRDEKFFALDGQHRLAGIKTALKSGSNIADELISVIIVAHSNTPEGKIRSRRLFTTLNKKAKLVSKDTIIALDEDDIAACITRRLIESDEFSYFNEDNISFNSGPVRDRTSITSIVNIYDNVQKLVAYKLGVKIIELERFRYRDNLDLFSFVSDFYGYTFEACPELSQVAKGEKLAGFYRNSETGGHILFRPIGWDLYTDVVLFALINVRYDLLKAVKKITSNNLNMSGPILSNKVWSLKQKKILKISAKNVKVIQKALLL
;
A
#
# COMPACT_ATOMS: atom_id res chain seq x y z
N SER A 1 54.15 -0.82 16.51
CA SER A 1 53.59 0.40 17.12
C SER A 1 52.38 -0.01 17.92
N LEU A 2 52.30 0.37 19.20
CA LEU A 2 51.07 0.24 19.97
C LEU A 2 50.07 1.25 19.37
N LEU A 3 48.96 0.75 18.84
CA LEU A 3 47.85 1.59 18.41
C LEU A 3 47.30 2.29 19.67
N GLU A 4 47.50 3.60 19.78
CA GLU A 4 46.87 4.41 20.83
C GLU A 4 45.36 4.46 20.55
N PHE A 5 44.59 3.74 21.36
CA PHE A 5 43.13 3.80 21.34
C PHE A 5 42.67 4.91 22.29
N PRO A 6 41.77 5.80 21.85
CA PRO A 6 41.09 6.73 22.75
C PRO A 6 40.37 5.97 23.88
N GLU A 7 40.40 6.49 25.11
CA GLU A 7 39.87 5.80 26.30
C GLU A 7 38.38 5.43 26.16
N TYR A 8 37.61 6.24 25.42
CA TYR A 8 36.21 5.93 25.09
C TYR A 8 36.04 4.73 24.15
N ALA A 9 37.04 4.45 23.31
CA ALA A 9 37.02 3.33 22.35
C ALA A 9 37.38 2.00 23.02
N GLY A 10 38.10 2.03 24.15
CA GLY A 10 38.47 0.84 24.91
C GLY A 10 37.27 0.04 25.44
N ASN A 11 36.14 0.73 25.71
CA ASN A 11 34.88 0.10 26.14
C ASN A 11 33.92 -0.23 24.99
N CYS A 12 34.25 0.17 23.75
CA CYS A 12 33.41 -0.05 22.56
C CYS A 12 33.98 -1.11 21.61
N LEU A 13 35.22 -1.54 21.83
CA LEU A 13 35.93 -2.52 21.01
C LEU A 13 36.18 -3.78 21.84
N GLY A 14 35.85 -4.93 21.26
CA GLY A 14 36.09 -6.23 21.87
C GLY A 14 36.21 -7.31 20.81
N PHE A 15 36.72 -8.47 21.21
CA PHE A 15 36.80 -9.64 20.35
C PHE A 15 35.58 -10.53 20.58
N LEU A 16 34.81 -10.77 19.52
CA LEU A 16 33.76 -11.77 19.51
C LEU A 16 34.32 -13.05 18.87
N SER A 17 34.47 -14.10 19.67
CA SER A 17 34.78 -15.45 19.20
C SER A 17 33.50 -16.26 19.11
N ILE A 18 33.35 -17.05 18.04
CA ILE A 18 32.14 -17.82 17.71
C ILE A 18 32.50 -19.31 17.79
N THR A 19 31.76 -20.11 18.55
CA THR A 19 32.10 -21.54 18.79
C THR A 19 31.69 -22.48 17.65
N ARG A 20 30.91 -21.96 16.68
CA ARG A 20 30.30 -22.66 15.53
C ARG A 20 29.03 -23.44 15.87
N ASP A 21 28.58 -23.42 17.11
CA ASP A 21 27.27 -23.96 17.51
C ASP A 21 26.14 -22.97 17.22
N GLU A 22 26.48 -21.69 17.04
CA GLU A 22 25.56 -20.62 16.74
C GLU A 22 25.02 -20.73 15.31
N LYS A 23 23.70 -20.59 15.17
CA LYS A 23 23.05 -20.59 13.85
C LYS A 23 22.96 -19.17 13.30
N PHE A 24 23.78 -18.89 12.29
CA PHE A 24 23.70 -17.64 11.53
C PHE A 24 22.78 -17.77 10.33
N PHE A 25 22.00 -16.74 10.08
CA PHE A 25 21.25 -16.55 8.85
C PHE A 25 21.57 -15.16 8.31
N ALA A 26 21.80 -15.06 7.00
CA ALA A 26 21.99 -13.77 6.37
C ALA A 26 20.66 -13.03 6.41
N LEU A 27 20.60 -11.97 7.21
CA LEU A 27 19.49 -11.04 7.19
C LEU A 27 19.46 -10.31 5.84
N ASP A 28 20.59 -9.74 5.41
CA ASP A 28 20.75 -9.10 4.11
C ASP A 28 22.09 -9.53 3.46
N GLY A 29 22.20 -9.41 2.13
CA GLY A 29 23.40 -9.81 1.40
C GLY A 29 23.44 -11.28 0.97
N GLN A 30 22.31 -11.98 0.93
CA GLN A 30 22.23 -13.41 0.53
C GLN A 30 22.88 -13.73 -0.82
N HIS A 31 22.75 -12.84 -1.82
CA HIS A 31 23.42 -13.01 -3.11
C HIS A 31 24.95 -12.91 -2.98
N ARG A 32 25.46 -12.02 -2.12
CA ARG A 32 26.91 -11.91 -1.85
C ARG A 32 27.40 -13.14 -1.11
N LEU A 33 26.65 -13.60 -0.09
CA LEU A 33 26.97 -14.83 0.63
C LEU A 33 27.01 -16.04 -0.32
N ALA A 34 26.05 -16.15 -1.25
CA ALA A 34 26.03 -17.20 -2.25
C ALA A 34 27.24 -17.11 -3.20
N GLY A 35 27.59 -15.90 -3.65
CA GLY A 35 28.79 -15.64 -4.45
C GLY A 35 30.08 -16.06 -3.75
N ILE A 36 30.25 -15.65 -2.49
CA ILE A 36 31.40 -16.03 -1.65
C ILE A 36 31.47 -17.56 -1.49
N LYS A 37 30.34 -18.22 -1.19
CA LYS A 37 30.28 -19.69 -1.09
C LYS A 37 30.69 -20.37 -2.39
N THR A 38 30.28 -19.85 -3.54
CA THR A 38 30.65 -20.39 -4.85
C THR A 38 32.13 -20.17 -5.15
N ALA A 39 32.65 -18.98 -4.88
CA ALA A 39 34.05 -18.64 -5.10
C ALA A 39 35.01 -19.46 -4.21
N LEU A 40 34.64 -19.72 -2.95
CA LEU A 40 35.40 -20.61 -2.07
C LEU A 40 35.42 -22.05 -2.60
N LYS A 41 34.31 -22.54 -3.16
CA LYS A 41 34.24 -23.88 -3.77
C LYS A 41 35.07 -24.01 -5.05
N SER A 42 35.23 -22.94 -5.81
CA SER A 42 36.04 -22.93 -7.03
C SER A 42 37.54 -22.72 -6.77
N GLY A 43 37.99 -22.76 -5.51
CA GLY A 43 39.41 -22.66 -5.15
C GLY A 43 40.00 -21.25 -5.31
N SER A 44 39.17 -20.20 -5.24
CA SER A 44 39.68 -18.82 -5.25
C SER A 44 40.39 -18.49 -3.94
N ASN A 45 41.42 -17.65 -4.01
CA ASN A 45 42.28 -17.28 -2.86
C ASN A 45 41.64 -16.22 -1.94
N ILE A 46 40.33 -16.34 -1.67
CA ILE A 46 39.56 -15.36 -0.88
C ILE A 46 39.26 -15.86 0.54
N ALA A 47 39.74 -17.06 0.90
CA ALA A 47 39.41 -17.71 2.17
C ALA A 47 39.87 -16.92 3.40
N ASP A 48 41.00 -16.22 3.27
CA ASP A 48 41.60 -15.42 4.33
C ASP A 48 41.24 -13.93 4.24
N GLU A 49 40.34 -13.54 3.31
CA GLU A 49 39.89 -12.16 3.20
C GLU A 49 38.92 -11.79 4.33
N LEU A 50 39.08 -10.57 4.85
CA LEU A 50 38.24 -10.04 5.91
C LEU A 50 37.06 -9.26 5.32
N ILE A 51 35.86 -9.55 5.83
CA ILE A 51 34.65 -8.80 5.50
C ILE A 51 34.11 -8.09 6.73
N SER A 52 33.63 -6.85 6.53
CA SER A 52 32.88 -6.15 7.57
C SER A 52 31.46 -6.71 7.62
N VAL A 53 31.05 -7.13 8.82
CA VAL A 53 29.72 -7.69 9.07
C VAL A 53 29.07 -7.01 10.26
N ILE A 54 27.75 -6.87 10.20
CA ILE A 54 26.94 -6.44 11.34
C ILE A 54 26.20 -7.67 11.83
N ILE A 55 26.43 -8.04 13.09
CA ILE A 55 25.75 -9.16 13.74
C ILE A 55 24.62 -8.60 14.60
N VAL A 56 23.41 -9.06 14.34
CA VAL A 56 22.21 -8.68 15.10
C VAL A 56 21.76 -9.89 15.90
N ALA A 57 21.72 -9.76 17.23
CA ALA A 57 21.17 -10.78 18.09
C ALA A 57 19.67 -10.97 17.79
N HIS A 58 19.26 -12.21 17.53
CA HIS A 58 17.87 -12.58 17.25
C HIS A 58 17.37 -13.57 18.30
N SER A 59 16.24 -13.24 18.93
CA SER A 59 15.48 -14.19 19.75
C SER A 59 14.38 -14.83 18.89
N ASN A 60 14.25 -16.16 18.97
CA ASN A 60 13.18 -16.91 18.27
C ASN A 60 11.78 -16.70 18.86
N THR A 61 11.55 -15.60 19.58
CA THR A 61 10.25 -15.19 20.12
C THR A 61 9.43 -14.46 19.05
N PRO A 62 8.09 -14.38 19.18
CA PRO A 62 7.24 -13.61 18.27
C PRO A 62 7.73 -12.16 18.08
N GLU A 63 8.13 -11.50 19.17
CA GLU A 63 8.62 -10.12 19.20
C GLU A 63 10.00 -9.99 18.53
N GLY A 64 10.89 -10.97 18.74
CA GLY A 64 12.21 -11.02 18.11
C GLY A 64 12.13 -11.21 16.60
N LYS A 65 11.15 -12.01 16.13
CA LYS A 65 10.84 -12.16 14.70
C LYS A 65 10.28 -10.89 14.09
N ILE A 66 9.45 -10.13 14.82
CA ILE A 66 8.96 -8.82 14.37
C ILE A 66 10.13 -7.84 14.26
N ARG A 67 11.00 -7.79 15.28
CA ARG A 67 12.17 -6.89 15.30
C ARG A 67 13.16 -7.16 14.17
N SER A 68 13.49 -8.42 13.89
CA SER A 68 14.37 -8.79 12.78
C SER A 68 13.76 -8.49 11.42
N ARG A 69 12.43 -8.70 11.26
CA ARG A 69 11.70 -8.30 10.04
C ARG A 69 11.76 -6.78 9.83
N ARG A 70 11.52 -5.97 10.87
CA ARG A 70 11.62 -4.50 10.80
C ARG A 70 13.03 -3.99 10.44
N LEU A 71 14.07 -4.63 10.98
CA LEU A 71 15.45 -4.27 10.64
C LEU A 71 15.78 -4.56 9.16
N PHE A 72 15.34 -5.70 8.64
CA PHE A 72 15.53 -6.07 7.24
C PHE A 72 14.87 -5.07 6.28
N THR A 73 13.68 -4.60 6.63
CA THR A 73 12.86 -3.76 5.75
C THR A 73 13.36 -2.33 5.74
N THR A 74 13.81 -1.84 6.90
CA THR A 74 14.45 -0.54 7.05
C THR A 74 15.77 -0.45 6.27
N LEU A 75 16.59 -1.51 6.29
CA LEU A 75 17.87 -1.56 5.56
C LEU A 75 17.65 -1.55 4.04
N ASN A 76 16.65 -2.30 3.55
CA ASN A 76 16.33 -2.34 2.12
C ASN A 76 15.65 -1.04 1.62
N LYS A 77 14.87 -0.34 2.46
CA LYS A 77 14.16 0.91 2.10
C LYS A 77 15.10 2.07 1.72
N LYS A 78 16.35 2.06 2.20
CA LYS A 78 17.33 3.13 1.95
C LYS A 78 18.26 2.91 0.74
N ALA A 79 18.31 1.70 0.17
CA ALA A 79 19.28 1.36 -0.89
C ALA A 79 18.68 1.20 -2.29
N LYS A 80 17.36 0.95 -2.41
CA LYS A 80 16.61 0.88 -3.68
C LYS A 80 15.15 1.29 -3.45
N LEU A 81 14.47 1.77 -4.49
CA LEU A 81 13.02 2.01 -4.45
C LEU A 81 12.32 0.70 -4.10
N VAL A 82 11.75 0.62 -2.89
CA VAL A 82 10.97 -0.53 -2.45
C VAL A 82 9.60 -0.47 -3.12
N SER A 83 9.13 -1.59 -3.67
CA SER A 83 7.82 -1.65 -4.34
C SER A 83 6.70 -1.34 -3.34
N LYS A 84 5.58 -0.77 -3.80
CA LYS A 84 4.48 -0.35 -2.91
C LYS A 84 3.89 -1.52 -2.14
N ASP A 85 3.71 -2.67 -2.79
CA ASP A 85 3.35 -3.95 -2.16
C ASP A 85 4.32 -4.33 -1.03
N THR A 86 5.63 -4.13 -1.22
CA THR A 86 6.61 -4.39 -0.17
C THR A 86 6.51 -3.36 0.97
N ILE A 87 6.28 -2.08 0.68
CA ILE A 87 6.01 -1.06 1.72
C ILE A 87 4.77 -1.45 2.52
N ILE A 88 3.68 -1.83 1.85
CA ILE A 88 2.43 -2.24 2.50
C ILE A 88 2.63 -3.51 3.33
N ALA A 89 3.44 -4.47 2.89
CA ALA A 89 3.67 -5.69 3.66
C ALA A 89 4.56 -5.48 4.90
N LEU A 90 5.44 -4.48 4.89
CA LEU A 90 6.62 -4.47 5.78
C LEU A 90 6.84 -3.18 6.57
N ASP A 91 6.26 -2.06 6.15
CA ASP A 91 6.45 -0.77 6.79
C ASP A 91 5.41 -0.53 7.87
N GLU A 92 5.88 -0.45 9.11
CA GLU A 92 5.07 -0.32 10.33
C GLU A 92 4.95 1.13 10.82
N ASP A 93 5.64 2.05 10.15
CA ASP A 93 5.66 3.47 10.49
C ASP A 93 4.93 4.30 9.42
N ASP A 94 4.85 3.81 8.18
CA ASP A 94 4.11 4.43 7.09
C ASP A 94 2.60 4.41 7.36
N ILE A 95 2.02 5.62 7.51
CA ILE A 95 0.60 5.81 7.84
C ILE A 95 -0.32 5.10 6.86
N ALA A 96 -0.05 5.25 5.55
CA ALA A 96 -0.93 4.68 4.53
C ALA A 96 -0.80 3.16 4.48
N ALA A 97 0.41 2.62 4.68
CA ALA A 97 0.64 1.17 4.77
C ALA A 97 -0.09 0.57 5.97
N CYS A 98 0.06 1.15 7.16
CA CYS A 98 -0.59 0.68 8.38
C CYS A 98 -2.11 0.73 8.27
N ILE A 99 -2.68 1.83 7.78
CA ILE A 99 -4.13 1.97 7.60
C ILE A 99 -4.62 0.97 6.54
N THR A 100 -3.90 0.78 5.43
CA THR A 100 -4.29 -0.17 4.38
C THR A 100 -4.34 -1.60 4.91
N ARG A 101 -3.32 -2.04 5.68
CA ARG A 101 -3.34 -3.35 6.34
C ARG A 101 -4.51 -3.45 7.32
N ARG A 102 -4.69 -2.44 8.17
CA ARG A 102 -5.79 -2.43 9.15
C ARG A 102 -7.17 -2.50 8.48
N LEU A 103 -7.38 -1.86 7.34
CA LEU A 103 -8.63 -1.98 6.57
C LEU A 103 -8.90 -3.40 6.06
N ILE A 104 -7.88 -4.24 5.86
CA ILE A 104 -8.02 -5.60 5.30
C ILE A 104 -8.03 -6.66 6.40
N GLU A 105 -7.21 -6.47 7.44
CA GLU A 105 -6.93 -7.47 8.47
C GLU A 105 -7.76 -7.28 9.76
N SER A 106 -8.33 -6.09 9.99
CA SER A 106 -9.06 -5.79 11.23
C SER A 106 -10.54 -6.11 11.13
N ASP A 107 -11.09 -6.72 12.19
CA ASP A 107 -12.53 -6.92 12.36
C ASP A 107 -13.32 -5.59 12.48
N GLU A 108 -12.64 -4.46 12.71
CA GLU A 108 -13.25 -3.13 12.75
C GLU A 108 -13.77 -2.67 11.38
N PHE A 109 -13.28 -3.26 10.28
CA PHE A 109 -13.69 -2.91 8.93
C PHE A 109 -13.98 -4.15 8.08
N SER A 110 -15.24 -4.58 8.05
CA SER A 110 -15.64 -5.87 7.46
C SER A 110 -15.83 -5.88 5.94
N TYR A 111 -15.64 -4.75 5.24
CA TYR A 111 -15.92 -4.68 3.79
C TYR A 111 -14.75 -5.13 2.92
N PHE A 112 -13.52 -5.10 3.44
CA PHE A 112 -12.34 -5.60 2.75
C PHE A 112 -11.77 -6.82 3.46
N ASN A 113 -11.26 -7.76 2.67
CA ASN A 113 -10.57 -8.96 3.15
C ASN A 113 -9.67 -9.51 2.04
N GLU A 114 -8.93 -10.58 2.34
CA GLU A 114 -8.00 -11.20 1.40
C GLU A 114 -8.68 -11.79 0.16
N ASP A 115 -9.96 -12.17 0.26
CA ASP A 115 -10.71 -12.79 -0.85
C ASP A 115 -11.19 -11.76 -1.88
N ASN A 116 -11.45 -10.53 -1.42
CA ASN A 116 -12.00 -9.46 -2.25
C ASN A 116 -11.00 -8.36 -2.62
N ILE A 117 -9.73 -8.49 -2.25
CA ILE A 117 -8.64 -7.58 -2.64
C ILE A 117 -7.53 -8.32 -3.38
N SER A 118 -7.08 -7.73 -4.49
CA SER A 118 -5.93 -8.25 -5.24
C SER A 118 -4.61 -7.76 -4.66
N PHE A 119 -3.72 -8.68 -4.28
CA PHE A 119 -2.36 -8.36 -3.80
C PHE A 119 -1.36 -8.10 -4.93
N ASN A 120 -1.79 -8.26 -6.19
CA ASN A 120 -0.92 -8.05 -7.35
C ASN A 120 -0.74 -6.56 -7.66
N SER A 121 0.50 -6.15 -7.92
CA SER A 121 0.84 -4.84 -8.48
C SER A 121 0.50 -4.80 -9.98
N GLY A 122 -0.77 -4.57 -10.32
CA GLY A 122 -1.21 -4.50 -11.71
C GLY A 122 -2.72 -4.36 -11.89
N PRO A 123 -3.23 -4.46 -13.14
CA PRO A 123 -4.66 -4.44 -13.40
C PRO A 123 -5.34 -5.62 -12.70
N VAL A 124 -6.45 -5.35 -12.02
CA VAL A 124 -7.27 -6.39 -11.37
C VAL A 124 -8.03 -7.17 -12.46
N ARG A 125 -7.62 -8.42 -12.68
CA ARG A 125 -8.13 -9.30 -13.76
C ARG A 125 -8.93 -10.49 -13.26
N ASP A 126 -8.75 -10.88 -12.00
CA ASP A 126 -9.52 -11.96 -11.37
C ASP A 126 -10.99 -11.58 -11.21
N ARG A 127 -11.87 -12.53 -10.85
CA ARG A 127 -13.31 -12.27 -10.73
C ARG A 127 -13.75 -11.92 -9.31
N THR A 128 -12.90 -12.00 -8.31
CA THR A 128 -13.27 -11.87 -6.89
C THR A 128 -12.96 -10.48 -6.35
N SER A 129 -11.87 -9.88 -6.80
CA SER A 129 -11.32 -8.65 -6.23
C SER A 129 -12.06 -7.40 -6.67
N ILE A 130 -12.39 -6.50 -5.74
CA ILE A 130 -12.99 -5.20 -6.01
C ILE A 130 -11.93 -4.26 -6.59
N THR A 131 -10.77 -4.23 -5.94
CA THR A 131 -9.60 -3.43 -6.32
C THR A 131 -8.31 -4.13 -5.88
N SER A 132 -7.17 -3.45 -5.96
CA SER A 132 -5.88 -3.96 -5.47
C SER A 132 -5.43 -3.26 -4.19
N ILE A 133 -4.59 -3.95 -3.41
CA ILE A 133 -4.01 -3.41 -2.17
C ILE A 133 -3.19 -2.13 -2.43
N VAL A 134 -2.48 -2.08 -3.56
CA VAL A 134 -1.72 -0.90 -4.00
C VAL A 134 -2.65 0.28 -4.29
N ASN A 135 -3.82 0.02 -4.88
CA ASN A 135 -4.79 1.07 -5.15
C ASN A 135 -5.46 1.58 -3.87
N ILE A 136 -5.74 0.71 -2.89
CA ILE A 136 -6.20 1.15 -1.57
C ILE A 136 -5.14 2.07 -0.95
N TYR A 137 -3.89 1.61 -0.87
CA TYR A 137 -2.78 2.40 -0.36
C TYR A 137 -2.68 3.80 -1.01
N ASP A 138 -2.76 3.86 -2.34
CA ASP A 138 -2.69 5.13 -3.07
C ASP A 138 -3.87 6.07 -2.72
N ASN A 139 -5.06 5.53 -2.50
CA ASN A 139 -6.23 6.32 -2.10
C ASN A 139 -6.17 6.71 -0.61
N VAL A 140 -5.68 5.84 0.26
CA VAL A 140 -5.39 6.15 1.66
C VAL A 140 -4.40 7.30 1.77
N GLN A 141 -3.33 7.32 0.95
CA GLN A 141 -2.38 8.44 0.91
C GLN A 141 -3.08 9.77 0.60
N LYS A 142 -4.01 9.80 -0.36
CA LYS A 142 -4.79 11.01 -0.69
C LYS A 142 -5.66 11.47 0.48
N LEU A 143 -6.37 10.53 1.11
CA LEU A 143 -7.28 10.80 2.24
C LEU A 143 -6.53 11.31 3.47
N VAL A 144 -5.43 10.66 3.81
CA VAL A 144 -4.54 11.02 4.93
C VAL A 144 -3.92 12.41 4.69
N ALA A 145 -3.40 12.65 3.48
CA ALA A 145 -2.84 13.95 3.11
C ALA A 145 -3.87 15.08 3.23
N TYR A 146 -5.11 14.85 2.79
CA TYR A 146 -6.21 15.78 2.98
C TYR A 146 -6.48 16.04 4.46
N LYS A 147 -6.61 14.98 5.28
CA LYS A 147 -6.96 15.10 6.69
C LYS A 147 -5.89 15.83 7.51
N LEU A 148 -4.62 15.62 7.18
CA LEU A 148 -3.47 16.31 7.77
C LEU A 148 -3.24 17.72 7.19
N GLY A 149 -3.91 18.08 6.09
CA GLY A 149 -3.71 19.37 5.42
C GLY A 149 -2.35 19.51 4.73
N VAL A 150 -1.75 18.40 4.30
CA VAL A 150 -0.40 18.38 3.68
C VAL A 150 -0.44 17.76 2.28
N LYS A 151 0.67 17.84 1.55
CA LYS A 151 0.83 17.09 0.28
C LYS A 151 1.22 15.64 0.56
N ILE A 152 0.87 14.73 -0.34
CA ILE A 152 1.22 13.29 -0.25
C ILE A 152 2.73 13.08 -0.02
N ILE A 153 3.57 13.86 -0.69
CA ILE A 153 5.04 13.75 -0.55
C ILE A 153 5.53 14.07 0.87
N GLU A 154 4.76 14.81 1.65
CA GLU A 154 5.13 15.21 3.02
C GLU A 154 4.72 14.17 4.06
N LEU A 155 3.96 13.13 3.67
CA LEU A 155 3.51 12.07 4.57
C LEU A 155 4.67 11.29 5.20
N GLU A 156 5.82 11.22 4.54
CA GLU A 156 7.02 10.56 5.07
C GLU A 156 7.55 11.19 6.38
N ARG A 157 7.09 12.40 6.72
CA ARG A 157 7.44 13.12 7.96
C ARG A 157 6.58 12.70 9.14
N PHE A 158 5.45 12.04 8.90
CA PHE A 158 4.50 11.64 9.91
C PHE A 158 4.61 10.14 10.18
N ARG A 159 4.18 9.70 11.37
CA ARG A 159 4.23 8.29 11.79
C ARG A 159 2.86 7.83 12.24
N TYR A 160 2.51 6.59 11.90
CA TYR A 160 1.19 6.04 12.20
C TYR A 160 0.85 6.06 13.69
N ARG A 161 1.81 5.69 14.54
CA ARG A 161 1.64 5.67 16.01
C ARG A 161 1.23 7.01 16.62
N ASP A 162 1.58 8.12 15.96
CA ASP A 162 1.28 9.47 16.42
C ASP A 162 -0.03 10.03 15.80
N ASN A 163 -0.65 9.28 14.89
CA ASN A 163 -1.79 9.71 14.06
C ASN A 163 -2.86 8.60 13.94
N LEU A 164 -3.13 7.89 15.04
CA LEU A 164 -4.03 6.73 15.06
C LEU A 164 -5.49 7.10 14.74
N ASP A 165 -5.87 8.35 15.00
CA ASP A 165 -7.21 8.89 14.75
C ASP A 165 -7.55 8.96 13.25
N LEU A 166 -6.53 9.03 12.38
CA LEU A 166 -6.71 9.06 10.93
C LEU A 166 -7.39 7.81 10.38
N PHE A 167 -7.28 6.67 11.08
CA PHE A 167 -7.97 5.44 10.67
C PHE A 167 -9.48 5.67 10.59
N SER A 168 -10.08 6.33 11.58
CA SER A 168 -11.54 6.58 11.64
C SER A 168 -12.06 7.31 10.40
N PHE A 169 -11.34 8.34 9.96
CA PHE A 169 -11.73 9.10 8.77
C PHE A 169 -11.65 8.26 7.48
N VAL A 170 -10.62 7.41 7.38
CA VAL A 170 -10.43 6.55 6.21
C VAL A 170 -11.44 5.39 6.22
N SER A 171 -11.69 4.76 7.37
CA SER A 171 -12.70 3.72 7.51
C SER A 171 -14.09 4.26 7.22
N ASP A 172 -14.43 5.47 7.68
CA ASP A 172 -15.69 6.15 7.36
C ASP A 172 -15.84 6.39 5.86
N PHE A 173 -14.78 6.84 5.18
CA PHE A 173 -14.82 7.06 3.73
C PHE A 173 -15.21 5.79 2.98
N TYR A 174 -14.54 4.67 3.28
CA TYR A 174 -14.86 3.40 2.62
C TYR A 174 -16.21 2.86 3.10
N GLY A 175 -16.48 2.88 4.40
CA GLY A 175 -17.72 2.38 5.01
C GLY A 175 -18.96 3.04 4.42
N TYR A 176 -19.01 4.37 4.43
CA TYR A 176 -20.11 5.11 3.79
C TYR A 176 -20.22 4.80 2.29
N THR A 177 -19.09 4.57 1.60
CA THR A 177 -19.11 4.22 0.17
C THR A 177 -19.74 2.85 -0.06
N PHE A 178 -19.40 1.85 0.75
CA PHE A 178 -19.99 0.51 0.68
C PHE A 178 -21.48 0.52 1.05
N GLU A 179 -21.86 1.30 2.07
CA GLU A 179 -23.26 1.45 2.48
C GLU A 179 -24.11 2.16 1.43
N ALA A 180 -23.55 3.18 0.76
CA ALA A 180 -24.28 3.99 -0.21
C ALA A 180 -24.21 3.45 -1.65
N CYS A 181 -23.46 2.37 -1.91
CA CYS A 181 -23.34 1.73 -3.22
C CYS A 181 -23.84 0.28 -3.15
N PRO A 182 -25.07 0.00 -3.64
CA PRO A 182 -25.66 -1.34 -3.57
C PRO A 182 -24.78 -2.43 -4.19
N GLU A 183 -24.11 -2.14 -5.31
CA GLU A 183 -23.23 -3.08 -5.99
C GLU A 183 -22.05 -3.49 -5.12
N LEU A 184 -21.40 -2.54 -4.43
CA LEU A 184 -20.32 -2.84 -3.49
C LEU A 184 -20.84 -3.63 -2.29
N SER A 185 -22.01 -3.25 -1.75
CA SER A 185 -22.62 -3.99 -0.64
C SER A 185 -22.93 -5.45 -1.01
N GLN A 186 -23.40 -5.73 -2.23
CA GLN A 186 -23.69 -7.10 -2.67
C GLN A 186 -22.42 -7.95 -2.72
N VAL A 187 -21.28 -7.37 -3.11
CA VAL A 187 -20.00 -8.08 -3.10
C VAL A 187 -19.47 -8.29 -1.69
N ALA A 188 -19.55 -7.27 -0.84
CA ALA A 188 -19.10 -7.39 0.55
C ALA A 188 -19.88 -8.46 1.34
N LYS A 189 -21.17 -8.65 1.03
CA LYS A 189 -22.01 -9.70 1.63
C LYS A 189 -21.84 -11.09 0.99
N GLY A 190 -21.00 -11.22 -0.04
CA GLY A 190 -20.81 -12.47 -0.78
C GLY A 190 -21.97 -12.86 -1.71
N GLU A 191 -22.95 -11.98 -1.93
CA GLU A 191 -24.11 -12.23 -2.80
C GLU A 191 -23.72 -12.25 -4.28
N LYS A 192 -22.69 -11.49 -4.66
CA LYS A 192 -22.14 -11.42 -6.02
C LYS A 192 -20.62 -11.38 -5.99
N LEU A 193 -19.99 -11.91 -7.04
CA LEU A 193 -18.56 -11.74 -7.27
C LEU A 193 -18.29 -10.37 -7.89
N ALA A 194 -17.18 -9.72 -7.53
CA ALA A 194 -16.78 -8.43 -8.10
C ALA A 194 -16.75 -8.42 -9.64
N GLY A 195 -16.36 -9.55 -10.25
CA GLY A 195 -16.31 -9.76 -11.69
C GLY A 195 -17.66 -9.63 -12.38
N PHE A 196 -18.78 -9.79 -11.67
CA PHE A 196 -20.13 -9.58 -12.20
C PHE A 196 -20.35 -8.13 -12.66
N TYR A 197 -19.79 -7.16 -11.93
CA TYR A 197 -19.87 -5.73 -12.26
C TYR A 197 -18.79 -5.28 -13.24
N ARG A 198 -18.14 -6.24 -13.93
CA ARG A 198 -17.10 -5.98 -14.92
C ARG A 198 -17.48 -6.67 -16.22
N ASN A 199 -17.54 -5.93 -17.31
CA ASN A 199 -17.80 -6.52 -18.63
C ASN A 199 -17.17 -5.68 -19.73
N SER A 200 -16.93 -6.29 -20.89
CA SER A 200 -16.32 -5.65 -22.05
C SER A 200 -17.31 -4.80 -22.87
N GLU A 201 -18.62 -4.94 -22.65
CA GLU A 201 -19.63 -4.22 -23.44
C GLU A 201 -19.86 -2.81 -22.93
N THR A 202 -20.17 -2.69 -21.64
CA THR A 202 -20.44 -1.43 -20.92
C THR A 202 -19.23 -0.95 -20.13
N GLY A 203 -18.19 -1.78 -19.99
CA GLY A 203 -17.13 -1.59 -19.02
C GLY A 203 -17.55 -2.03 -17.61
N GLY A 204 -18.83 -1.86 -17.25
CA GLY A 204 -19.37 -2.18 -15.94
C GLY A 204 -19.26 -1.01 -14.95
N HIS A 205 -19.41 -1.29 -13.67
CA HIS A 205 -19.43 -0.28 -12.62
C HIS A 205 -18.00 0.19 -12.27
N ILE A 206 -17.79 1.51 -12.19
CA ILE A 206 -16.46 2.11 -12.14
C ILE A 206 -15.68 1.74 -10.86
N LEU A 207 -16.35 1.59 -9.71
CA LEU A 207 -15.72 1.22 -8.43
C LEU A 207 -15.24 -0.24 -8.36
N PHE A 208 -15.46 -1.04 -9.42
CA PHE A 208 -14.82 -2.35 -9.58
C PHE A 208 -13.61 -2.27 -10.52
N ARG A 209 -12.96 -1.10 -10.57
CA ARG A 209 -11.68 -0.86 -11.26
C ARG A 209 -10.81 0.05 -10.40
N PRO A 210 -9.49 -0.21 -10.31
CA PRO A 210 -8.55 0.67 -9.59
C PRO A 210 -8.63 2.15 -10.00
N ILE A 211 -8.67 2.42 -11.31
CA ILE A 211 -8.80 3.79 -11.85
C ILE A 211 -10.08 4.50 -11.38
N GLY A 212 -11.11 3.71 -11.06
CA GLY A 212 -12.37 4.21 -10.56
C GLY A 212 -12.27 4.75 -9.16
N TRP A 213 -11.58 4.04 -8.26
CA TRP A 213 -11.28 4.52 -6.92
C TRP A 213 -10.42 5.78 -6.96
N ASP A 214 -9.42 5.83 -7.84
CA ASP A 214 -8.56 7.01 -7.97
C ASP A 214 -9.36 8.26 -8.33
N LEU A 215 -10.22 8.16 -9.35
CA LEU A 215 -11.13 9.23 -9.76
C LEU A 215 -12.15 9.54 -8.65
N TYR A 216 -12.79 8.53 -8.08
CA TYR A 216 -13.82 8.69 -7.05
C TYR A 216 -13.29 9.44 -5.83
N THR A 217 -12.14 9.04 -5.31
CA THR A 217 -11.47 9.73 -4.19
C THR A 217 -11.18 11.18 -4.54
N ASP A 218 -10.68 11.46 -5.75
CA ASP A 218 -10.43 12.84 -6.20
C ASP A 218 -11.72 13.67 -6.27
N VAL A 219 -12.86 13.08 -6.66
CA VAL A 219 -14.16 13.77 -6.68
C VAL A 219 -14.70 14.00 -5.26
N VAL A 220 -14.59 13.01 -4.37
CA VAL A 220 -15.00 13.17 -2.96
C VAL A 220 -14.18 14.27 -2.30
N LEU A 221 -12.85 14.22 -2.41
CA LEU A 221 -11.98 15.26 -1.85
C LEU A 221 -12.28 16.63 -2.44
N PHE A 222 -12.57 16.72 -3.74
CA PHE A 222 -13.00 17.97 -4.35
C PHE A 222 -14.30 18.50 -3.73
N ALA A 223 -15.27 17.64 -3.45
CA ALA A 223 -16.53 18.00 -2.80
C ALA A 223 -16.30 18.52 -1.36
N LEU A 224 -15.43 17.88 -0.59
CA LEU A 224 -15.08 18.32 0.76
C LEU A 224 -14.40 19.69 0.78
N ILE A 225 -13.45 19.90 -0.12
CA ILE A 225 -12.62 21.11 -0.16
C ILE A 225 -13.37 22.30 -0.76
N ASN A 226 -13.98 22.10 -1.93
CA ASN A 226 -14.48 23.20 -2.77
C ASN A 226 -15.97 23.42 -2.63
N VAL A 227 -16.75 22.35 -2.44
CA VAL A 227 -18.21 22.41 -2.27
C VAL A 227 -18.61 22.46 -0.79
N ARG A 228 -17.67 22.15 0.13
CA ARG A 228 -17.87 22.15 1.58
C ARG A 228 -18.95 21.17 2.06
N TYR A 229 -19.05 20.03 1.40
CA TYR A 229 -19.86 18.92 1.93
C TYR A 229 -19.14 18.24 3.08
N ASP A 230 -19.90 17.67 4.01
CA ASP A 230 -19.40 16.62 4.90
C ASP A 230 -19.18 15.32 4.11
N LEU A 231 -18.42 14.39 4.69
CA LEU A 231 -18.03 13.14 4.05
C LEU A 231 -19.23 12.29 3.63
N LEU A 232 -20.19 12.08 4.53
CA LEU A 232 -21.36 11.26 4.27
C LEU A 232 -22.20 11.86 3.13
N LYS A 233 -22.43 13.17 3.15
CA LYS A 233 -23.15 13.88 2.09
C LYS A 233 -22.43 13.81 0.74
N ALA A 234 -21.10 13.96 0.72
CA ALA A 234 -20.31 13.85 -0.50
C ALA A 234 -20.42 12.45 -1.11
N VAL A 235 -20.25 11.41 -0.30
CA VAL A 235 -20.39 10.02 -0.73
C VAL A 235 -21.79 9.77 -1.29
N LYS A 236 -22.86 10.08 -0.52
CA LYS A 236 -24.24 9.86 -0.95
C LYS A 236 -24.60 10.60 -2.25
N LYS A 237 -24.17 11.86 -2.40
CA LYS A 237 -24.41 12.63 -3.63
C LYS A 237 -23.72 12.00 -4.83
N ILE A 238 -22.50 11.48 -4.67
CA ILE A 238 -21.78 10.86 -5.78
C ILE A 238 -22.38 9.49 -6.12
N THR A 239 -22.62 8.62 -5.13
CA THR A 239 -23.14 7.27 -5.35
C THR A 239 -24.59 7.22 -5.79
N SER A 240 -25.38 8.27 -5.58
CA SER A 240 -26.75 8.36 -6.13
C SER A 240 -26.80 8.50 -7.66
N ASN A 241 -25.66 8.74 -8.32
CA ASN A 241 -25.58 8.85 -9.77
C ASN A 241 -25.34 7.50 -10.44
N ASN A 242 -25.56 7.44 -11.76
CA ASN A 242 -25.15 6.27 -12.55
C ASN A 242 -23.62 6.22 -12.70
N LEU A 243 -23.00 5.30 -11.97
CA LEU A 243 -21.56 5.04 -11.96
C LEU A 243 -21.13 3.91 -12.92
N ASN A 244 -21.99 3.50 -13.85
CA ASN A 244 -21.61 2.62 -14.94
C ASN A 244 -20.72 3.38 -15.95
N MET A 245 -19.62 2.76 -16.37
CA MET A 245 -18.64 3.38 -17.24
C MET A 245 -19.17 3.74 -18.64
N SER A 246 -20.15 3.01 -19.18
CA SER A 246 -20.85 3.39 -20.41
C SER A 246 -22.02 4.36 -20.17
N GLY A 247 -22.27 4.74 -18.91
CA GLY A 247 -23.31 5.69 -18.53
C GLY A 247 -23.04 7.12 -19.00
N PRO A 248 -24.03 8.02 -18.83
CA PRO A 248 -23.98 9.38 -19.39
C PRO A 248 -22.83 10.23 -18.84
N ILE A 249 -22.42 9.99 -17.59
CA ILE A 249 -21.37 10.77 -16.92
C ILE A 249 -19.97 10.34 -17.39
N LEU A 250 -19.75 9.03 -17.53
CA LEU A 250 -18.43 8.44 -17.69
C LEU A 250 -18.08 8.04 -19.13
N SER A 251 -19.10 7.87 -19.98
CA SER A 251 -18.91 7.49 -21.39
C SER A 251 -18.08 8.51 -22.15
N ASN A 252 -17.13 7.99 -22.93
CA ASN A 252 -16.09 8.72 -23.67
C ASN A 252 -15.20 9.64 -22.82
N LYS A 253 -15.28 9.56 -21.48
CA LYS A 253 -14.41 10.28 -20.55
C LYS A 253 -13.48 9.33 -19.79
N VAL A 254 -14.04 8.21 -19.33
CA VAL A 254 -13.35 7.10 -18.68
C VAL A 254 -13.41 5.83 -19.53
N TRP A 255 -14.47 5.63 -20.32
CA TRP A 255 -14.66 4.44 -21.15
C TRP A 255 -14.98 4.79 -22.60
N SER A 256 -14.26 4.20 -23.54
CA SER A 256 -14.54 4.37 -24.96
C SER A 256 -15.67 3.44 -25.41
N LEU A 257 -16.80 3.99 -25.84
CA LEU A 257 -17.89 3.20 -26.41
C LEU A 257 -17.47 2.53 -27.74
N LYS A 258 -16.62 3.22 -28.52
CA LYS A 258 -16.12 2.73 -29.81
C LYS A 258 -15.09 1.61 -29.63
N GLN A 259 -14.10 1.83 -28.77
CA GLN A 259 -12.97 0.90 -28.61
C GLN A 259 -13.20 -0.14 -27.51
N LYS A 260 -14.30 -0.04 -26.75
CA LYS A 260 -14.65 -0.93 -25.62
C LYS A 260 -13.48 -1.11 -24.64
N LYS A 261 -12.86 0.00 -24.24
CA LYS A 261 -11.74 0.02 -23.29
C LYS A 261 -11.72 1.26 -22.41
N ILE A 262 -11.04 1.13 -21.27
CA ILE A 262 -10.77 2.23 -20.35
C ILE A 262 -9.80 3.23 -21.02
N LEU A 263 -10.11 4.51 -20.88
CA LEU A 263 -9.32 5.64 -21.36
C LEU A 263 -8.48 6.21 -20.22
N LYS A 264 -7.32 6.78 -20.57
CA LYS A 264 -6.60 7.65 -19.66
C LYS A 264 -7.45 8.89 -19.40
N ILE A 265 -7.74 9.16 -18.13
CA ILE A 265 -8.60 10.27 -17.74
C ILE A 265 -7.77 11.56 -17.79
N SER A 266 -8.17 12.50 -18.65
CA SER A 266 -7.53 13.81 -18.74
C SER A 266 -8.02 14.74 -17.63
N ALA A 267 -7.22 15.74 -17.24
CA ALA A 267 -7.63 16.74 -16.26
C ALA A 267 -8.92 17.49 -16.67
N LYS A 268 -9.13 17.70 -17.98
CA LYS A 268 -10.37 18.25 -18.54
C LYS A 268 -11.56 17.33 -18.23
N ASN A 269 -11.41 16.03 -18.44
CA ASN A 269 -12.46 15.05 -18.17
C ASN A 269 -12.75 14.94 -16.66
N VAL A 270 -11.74 15.00 -15.80
CA VAL A 270 -11.94 15.04 -14.34
C VAL A 270 -12.84 16.20 -13.94
N LYS A 271 -12.56 17.43 -14.42
CA LYS A 271 -13.39 18.61 -14.13
C LYS A 271 -14.83 18.45 -14.60
N VAL A 272 -15.04 17.88 -15.78
CA VAL A 272 -16.38 17.62 -16.32
C VAL A 272 -17.13 16.60 -15.46
N ILE A 273 -16.46 15.53 -15.04
CA ILE A 273 -17.05 14.50 -14.19
C ILE A 273 -17.38 15.05 -12.80
N GLN A 274 -16.46 15.82 -12.18
CA GLN A 274 -16.70 16.50 -10.90
C GLN A 274 -17.96 17.36 -10.96
N LYS A 275 -18.08 18.17 -12.01
CA LYS A 275 -19.25 19.03 -12.21
C LYS A 275 -20.53 18.20 -12.34
N ALA A 276 -20.51 17.13 -13.12
CA ALA A 276 -21.68 16.29 -13.37
C ALA A 276 -22.12 15.45 -12.16
N LEU A 277 -21.19 15.05 -11.28
CA LEU A 277 -21.52 14.26 -10.09
C LEU A 277 -21.99 15.12 -8.91
N LEU A 278 -21.57 16.39 -8.85
CA LEU A 278 -21.77 17.25 -7.67
C LEU A 278 -22.82 18.36 -7.88
N LEU A 279 -23.07 18.80 -9.11
CA LEU A 279 -24.17 19.71 -9.45
C LEU A 279 -25.39 18.87 -9.86
#